data_AF-A0A7S2MUC1-F1
#
_entry.id   AF-A0A7S2MUC1-F1
#
_cell.length_a   1.000
_cell.length_b   1.000
_cell.length_c   1.000
_cell.angle_alpha   90.00
_cell.angle_beta   90.00
_cell.angle_gamma   90.00
#
_symmetry.space_group_name_H-M   'P 1'
#
loop_
_entity.id
_entity.type
_entity.pdbx_description
1 polymer ?
#
loop_
_entity_poly.entity_id
_entity_poly.type
_entity_poly.pdbx_seq_one_letter_code
_entity_poly.pdbx_strand_id
1 'polypeptide(L)'
;PAPAAAPSTATAVASKGRPSEIWSRSQLEAAGYVHRANGTAAHAGRQEELLHSDALDALAVGPPLPGSWSWCDVEGKSYCTANRNQHIPQYCGSCWAFSALSALADRIKIKRKGLGVDVVLSVQAVLSCSAGGISPLDVAGAPGSCWGGSPTALHQWMMRISERSNFTVGVPYETSSPYMACSQKSAMVLWEEQYTNVTFKQSAVCDAFNPQCSYFDWSRTCNTFPERGGSCVGMSQFPNATVKAHGNVQGAHAMMREIYRRGPIVCGIDAHPLLNYTGGVAGGEGRWINHAISVAGWGVDPVEGKYWHVRNSWGEYWGELGWARVKFGALKIEEECDWAEPGPFTSPENPSAPCDEDGANCVPRGSGGGLFSRTSDAAFWASSMR
;
A
#
# COMPACT_ATOMS: atom_id res chain seq x y z
N PRO A 1 -47.20 -21.13 43.32
CA PRO A 1 -47.30 -20.41 42.03
C PRO A 1 -46.50 -19.09 42.09
N ALA A 2 -45.32 -19.14 41.46
CA ALA A 2 -44.35 -18.09 41.09
C ALA A 2 -44.13 -16.85 41.98
N PRO A 3 -42.91 -16.63 42.52
CA PRO A 3 -42.47 -15.31 42.94
C PRO A 3 -42.11 -14.44 41.73
N ALA A 4 -42.32 -13.13 41.87
CA ALA A 4 -42.14 -12.11 40.84
C ALA A 4 -40.71 -12.06 40.29
N ALA A 5 -40.59 -11.97 38.96
CA ALA A 5 -39.32 -11.80 38.27
C ALA A 5 -38.78 -10.37 38.48
N ALA A 6 -37.56 -10.28 39.01
CA ALA A 6 -36.79 -9.04 39.04
C ALA A 6 -36.42 -8.61 37.60
N PRO A 7 -36.34 -7.31 37.31
CA PRO A 7 -35.96 -6.84 35.98
C PRO A 7 -34.50 -7.22 35.71
N SER A 8 -34.28 -8.02 34.66
CA SER A 8 -32.94 -8.31 34.16
C SER A 8 -32.33 -7.02 33.63
N THR A 9 -31.33 -6.50 34.33
CA THR A 9 -30.42 -5.50 33.79
C THR A 9 -29.70 -6.15 32.62
N ALA A 10 -30.15 -5.85 31.40
CA ALA A 10 -29.41 -6.16 30.20
C ALA A 10 -28.10 -5.38 30.25
N THR A 11 -27.03 -6.03 30.69
CA THR A 11 -25.67 -5.55 30.46
C THR A 11 -25.48 -5.52 28.96
N ALA A 12 -25.46 -4.32 28.39
CA ALA A 12 -25.07 -4.09 27.01
C ALA A 12 -23.67 -4.69 26.82
N VAL A 13 -23.61 -5.83 26.15
CA VAL A 13 -22.36 -6.34 25.58
C VAL A 13 -21.97 -5.31 24.52
N ALA A 14 -21.09 -4.39 24.88
CA ALA A 14 -20.43 -3.51 23.92
C ALA A 14 -19.83 -4.43 22.86
N SER A 15 -20.35 -4.37 21.63
CA SER A 15 -19.75 -5.06 20.49
C SER A 15 -18.29 -4.62 20.43
N LYS A 16 -17.34 -5.53 20.66
CA LYS A 16 -15.91 -5.26 20.47
C LYS A 16 -15.72 -4.94 18.98
N GLY A 17 -15.78 -3.65 18.63
CA GLY A 17 -15.49 -3.18 17.29
C GLY A 17 -14.07 -3.59 16.89
N ARG A 18 -13.85 -3.83 15.59
CA ARG A 18 -12.50 -4.08 15.10
C ARG A 18 -11.63 -2.85 15.42
N PRO A 19 -10.43 -3.02 16.01
CA PRO A 19 -9.51 -1.91 16.21
C PRO A 19 -9.16 -1.28 14.87
N SER A 20 -8.86 0.02 14.87
CA SER A 20 -8.47 0.74 13.65
C SER A 20 -7.23 0.12 13.02
N GLU A 21 -7.27 -0.11 11.71
CA GLU A 21 -6.10 -0.52 10.91
C GLU A 21 -5.36 0.70 10.34
N ILE A 22 -5.85 1.91 10.63
CA ILE A 22 -5.26 3.18 10.18
C ILE A 22 -4.80 4.00 11.38
N TRP A 23 -3.62 4.58 11.26
CA TRP A 23 -3.06 5.48 12.25
C TRP A 23 -3.83 6.79 12.36
N SER A 24 -3.98 7.27 13.59
CA SER A 24 -4.39 8.64 13.86
C SER A 24 -3.32 9.62 13.39
N ARG A 25 -3.73 10.88 13.26
CA ARG A 25 -2.81 11.99 12.97
C ARG A 25 -1.66 12.08 13.99
N SER A 26 -1.95 11.92 15.29
CA SER A 26 -0.91 11.98 16.33
C SER A 26 0.09 10.85 16.21
N GLN A 27 -0.36 9.63 15.84
CA GLN A 27 0.52 8.49 15.59
C GLN A 27 1.41 8.74 14.36
N LEU A 28 0.85 9.32 13.30
CA LEU A 28 1.59 9.69 12.09
C LEU A 28 2.71 10.70 12.39
N GLU A 29 2.36 11.78 13.10
CA GLU A 29 3.30 12.84 13.47
C GLU A 29 4.39 12.33 14.43
N ALA A 30 4.03 11.48 15.40
CA ALA A 30 4.98 10.85 16.31
C ALA A 30 5.97 9.92 15.59
N ALA A 31 5.55 9.29 14.49
CA ALA A 31 6.41 8.48 13.64
C ALA A 31 7.32 9.31 12.69
N GLY A 32 7.30 10.64 12.78
CA GLY A 32 8.13 11.53 11.96
C GLY A 32 7.60 11.70 10.53
N TYR A 33 6.30 11.57 10.34
CA TYR A 33 5.62 11.80 9.06
C TYR A 33 4.77 13.05 9.11
N VAL A 34 4.74 13.76 7.98
CA VAL A 34 3.94 14.97 7.84
C VAL A 34 2.56 14.57 7.33
N HIS A 35 1.52 14.92 8.06
CA HIS A 35 0.16 14.80 7.57
C HIS A 35 -0.05 15.75 6.38
N ARG A 36 -0.66 15.25 5.30
CA ARG A 36 -0.92 16.02 4.07
C ARG A 36 0.34 16.58 3.37
N ALA A 37 1.40 15.79 3.32
CA ALA A 37 2.65 16.19 2.68
C ALA A 37 2.59 16.09 1.14
N ASN A 38 2.95 17.17 0.45
CA ASN A 38 3.21 17.15 -0.99
C ASN A 38 4.71 17.00 -1.23
N GLY A 39 5.14 15.85 -1.78
CA GLY A 39 6.55 15.46 -1.90
C GLY A 39 7.30 15.99 -3.13
N THR A 40 6.85 17.09 -3.76
CA THR A 40 7.51 17.58 -4.99
C THR A 40 8.65 18.54 -4.69
N ALA A 41 9.90 18.05 -4.68
CA ALA A 41 11.10 18.91 -4.68
C ALA A 41 11.19 19.82 -5.92
N ALA A 42 10.43 19.54 -6.99
CA ALA A 42 10.33 20.40 -8.18
C ALA A 42 9.50 21.69 -7.98
N HIS A 43 8.82 21.86 -6.84
CA HIS A 43 7.95 23.01 -6.55
C HIS A 43 8.37 23.85 -5.34
N ALA A 44 9.50 23.56 -4.68
CA ALA A 44 9.96 24.32 -3.51
C ALA A 44 10.13 25.83 -3.78
N GLY A 45 10.43 26.24 -5.02
CA GLY A 45 10.50 27.65 -5.43
C GLY A 45 9.16 28.31 -5.78
N ARG A 46 8.03 27.60 -5.66
CA ARG A 46 6.66 28.09 -5.93
C ARG A 46 5.66 27.70 -4.84
N GLN A 47 6.12 27.13 -3.73
CA GLN A 47 5.21 26.49 -2.77
C GLN A 47 4.68 27.42 -1.67
N GLU A 48 5.30 28.58 -1.44
CA GLU A 48 4.62 29.63 -0.68
C GLU A 48 3.38 30.18 -1.41
N GLU A 49 3.26 29.92 -2.71
CA GLU A 49 2.10 30.30 -3.54
C GLU A 49 1.06 29.18 -3.69
N LEU A 50 1.39 27.92 -3.35
CA LEU A 50 0.52 26.74 -3.55
C LEU A 50 -0.19 26.23 -2.29
N LEU A 51 -0.06 26.96 -1.18
CA LEU A 51 -0.87 26.78 0.03
C LEU A 51 -2.16 27.61 0.01
N HIS A 52 -2.41 28.36 -1.06
CA HIS A 52 -3.66 29.05 -1.33
C HIS A 52 -4.39 28.41 -2.52
N SER A 53 -5.68 28.74 -2.65
CA SER A 53 -6.69 28.41 -3.68
C SER A 53 -6.21 27.93 -5.05
N ASP A 54 -5.02 28.31 -5.50
CA ASP A 54 -4.57 28.23 -6.88
C ASP A 54 -4.23 26.80 -7.33
N ALA A 55 -3.90 25.89 -6.41
CA ALA A 55 -3.78 24.45 -6.71
C ALA A 55 -5.15 23.75 -6.86
N LEU A 56 -6.15 24.23 -6.10
CA LEU A 56 -7.55 23.82 -6.28
C LEU A 56 -8.11 24.37 -7.59
N ASP A 57 -7.68 25.57 -8.01
CA ASP A 57 -8.05 26.18 -9.29
C ASP A 57 -7.36 25.54 -10.50
N ALA A 58 -6.09 25.14 -10.40
CA ALA A 58 -5.42 24.37 -11.46
C ALA A 58 -6.05 22.96 -11.64
N LEU A 59 -6.65 22.44 -10.57
CA LEU A 59 -7.53 21.28 -10.65
C LEU A 59 -8.90 21.71 -11.25
N ALA A 60 -9.49 22.85 -10.85
CA ALA A 60 -10.78 23.37 -11.33
C ALA A 60 -10.86 23.59 -12.85
N VAL A 61 -9.76 23.97 -13.51
CA VAL A 61 -9.73 24.37 -14.94
C VAL A 61 -9.34 23.19 -15.86
N GLY A 62 -9.82 21.99 -15.57
CA GLY A 62 -9.65 20.81 -16.42
C GLY A 62 -10.77 20.64 -17.45
N PRO A 63 -10.58 19.81 -18.51
CA PRO A 63 -11.69 19.41 -19.37
C PRO A 63 -12.82 18.75 -18.54
N PRO A 64 -14.07 18.84 -18.99
CA PRO A 64 -15.20 18.25 -18.28
C PRO A 64 -14.96 16.75 -18.05
N LEU A 65 -15.14 16.31 -16.80
CA LEU A 65 -15.00 14.92 -16.42
C LEU A 65 -16.19 14.10 -16.93
N PRO A 66 -15.99 12.83 -17.33
CA PRO A 66 -17.08 11.98 -17.77
C PRO A 66 -18.05 11.67 -16.62
N GLY A 67 -19.32 11.39 -16.96
CA GLY A 67 -20.35 11.01 -15.99
C GLY A 67 -20.02 9.71 -15.24
N SER A 68 -19.24 8.83 -15.85
CA SER A 68 -18.72 7.60 -15.25
C SER A 68 -17.33 7.31 -15.79
N TRP A 69 -16.48 6.69 -14.98
CA TRP A 69 -15.12 6.31 -15.34
C TRP A 69 -14.66 5.13 -14.50
N SER A 70 -13.97 4.17 -15.10
CA SER A 70 -13.34 3.07 -14.37
C SER A 70 -12.03 2.69 -15.01
N TRP A 71 -10.92 2.73 -14.26
CA TRP A 71 -9.66 2.18 -14.74
C TRP A 71 -9.70 0.66 -14.93
N CYS A 72 -10.68 -0.02 -14.35
CA CYS A 72 -10.85 -1.46 -14.54
C CYS A 72 -11.56 -1.80 -15.85
N ASP A 73 -12.11 -0.81 -16.55
CA ASP A 73 -12.72 -0.96 -17.86
C ASP A 73 -12.60 0.36 -18.65
N VAL A 74 -11.48 0.51 -19.37
CA VAL A 74 -11.27 1.59 -20.32
C VAL A 74 -11.38 0.99 -21.72
N GLU A 75 -12.54 1.14 -22.34
CA GLU A 75 -12.85 0.62 -23.69
C GLU A 75 -12.63 -0.91 -23.80
N GLY A 76 -13.09 -1.67 -22.79
CA GLY A 76 -12.93 -3.12 -22.74
C GLY A 76 -11.57 -3.61 -22.24
N LYS A 77 -10.68 -2.68 -21.84
CA LYS A 77 -9.35 -3.00 -21.32
C LYS A 77 -9.22 -2.63 -19.84
N SER A 78 -8.86 -3.61 -19.01
CA SER A 78 -8.62 -3.40 -17.59
C SER A 78 -7.18 -2.98 -17.29
N TYR A 79 -7.05 -1.92 -16.49
CA TYR A 79 -5.79 -1.46 -15.91
C TYR A 79 -5.73 -1.69 -14.39
N CYS A 80 -6.73 -2.37 -13.85
CA CYS A 80 -6.74 -2.84 -12.47
C CYS A 80 -5.93 -4.13 -12.36
N THR A 81 -5.05 -4.21 -11.38
CA THR A 81 -4.33 -5.44 -11.00
C THR A 81 -5.21 -6.33 -10.13
N ALA A 82 -4.77 -7.57 -9.93
CA ALA A 82 -5.53 -8.61 -9.24
C ALA A 82 -5.95 -8.18 -7.82
N ASN A 83 -7.13 -8.64 -7.41
CA ASN A 83 -7.61 -8.49 -6.05
C ASN A 83 -6.72 -9.28 -5.07
N ARG A 84 -6.64 -8.82 -3.83
CA ARG A 84 -5.80 -9.43 -2.79
C ARG A 84 -6.56 -9.58 -1.47
N ASN A 85 -5.99 -10.38 -0.56
CA ASN A 85 -6.58 -10.66 0.74
C ASN A 85 -5.55 -10.51 1.88
N GLN A 86 -5.74 -9.53 2.75
CA GLN A 86 -4.89 -9.25 3.90
C GLN A 86 -5.17 -10.17 5.11
N HIS A 87 -6.29 -10.89 5.11
CA HIS A 87 -6.76 -11.66 6.27
C HIS A 87 -6.31 -13.12 6.26
N ILE A 88 -5.48 -13.52 5.28
CA ILE A 88 -4.96 -14.88 5.14
C ILE A 88 -3.43 -14.86 5.00
N PRO A 89 -2.71 -15.88 5.51
CA PRO A 89 -3.22 -17.08 6.20
C PRO A 89 -3.75 -16.80 7.62
N GLN A 90 -3.59 -15.57 8.11
CA GLN A 90 -4.09 -15.10 9.39
C GLN A 90 -4.43 -13.61 9.31
N TYR A 91 -5.07 -13.08 10.34
CA TYR A 91 -5.39 -11.66 10.39
C TYR A 91 -4.12 -10.78 10.48
N CYS A 92 -4.03 -9.81 9.59
CA CYS A 92 -3.05 -8.73 9.63
C CYS A 92 -3.71 -7.43 9.14
N GLY A 93 -3.82 -6.43 10.01
CA GLY A 93 -4.38 -5.10 9.72
C GLY A 93 -3.45 -4.27 8.83
N SER A 94 -3.36 -4.66 7.57
CA SER A 94 -2.38 -4.15 6.59
C SER A 94 -3.05 -3.48 5.38
N CYS A 95 -4.31 -3.09 5.51
CA CYS A 95 -5.08 -2.41 4.46
C CYS A 95 -4.37 -1.18 3.89
N TRP A 96 -3.68 -0.42 4.75
CA TRP A 96 -2.88 0.74 4.39
C TRP A 96 -1.79 0.42 3.36
N ALA A 97 -1.16 -0.76 3.47
CA ALA A 97 -0.14 -1.22 2.53
C ALA A 97 -0.77 -1.83 1.28
N PHE A 98 -1.79 -2.69 1.44
CA PHE A 98 -2.47 -3.32 0.30
C PHE A 98 -3.09 -2.30 -0.65
N SER A 99 -3.85 -1.34 -0.13
CA SER A 99 -4.54 -0.34 -0.94
C SER A 99 -3.55 0.59 -1.65
N ALA A 100 -2.55 1.11 -0.95
CA ALA A 100 -1.53 1.99 -1.53
C ALA A 100 -0.68 1.29 -2.61
N LEU A 101 -0.19 0.08 -2.33
CA LEU A 101 0.62 -0.68 -3.29
C LEU A 101 -0.20 -1.16 -4.49
N SER A 102 -1.47 -1.52 -4.29
CA SER A 102 -2.37 -1.87 -5.41
C SER A 102 -2.67 -0.66 -6.30
N ALA A 103 -2.90 0.51 -5.71
CA ALA A 103 -3.08 1.74 -6.48
C ALA A 103 -1.81 2.09 -7.29
N LEU A 104 -0.62 1.97 -6.68
CA LEU A 104 0.65 2.18 -7.39
C LEU A 104 0.87 1.16 -8.52
N ALA A 105 0.55 -0.11 -8.29
CA ALA A 105 0.61 -1.17 -9.29
C ALA A 105 -0.31 -0.89 -10.50
N ASP A 106 -1.54 -0.45 -10.24
CA ASP A 106 -2.47 -0.03 -11.30
C ASP A 106 -1.89 1.16 -12.09
N ARG A 107 -1.30 2.15 -11.42
CA ARG A 107 -0.62 3.28 -12.07
C ARG A 107 0.55 2.85 -12.95
N ILE A 108 1.31 1.83 -12.54
CA ILE A 108 2.36 1.22 -13.38
C ILE A 108 1.74 0.56 -14.61
N LYS A 109 0.64 -0.20 -14.45
CA LYS A 109 -0.09 -0.83 -15.56
C LYS A 109 -0.62 0.21 -16.55
N ILE A 110 -1.16 1.32 -16.06
CA ILE A 110 -1.60 2.48 -16.87
C ILE A 110 -0.42 3.07 -17.65
N LYS A 111 0.71 3.35 -16.98
CA LYS A 111 1.91 3.92 -17.61
C LYS A 111 2.50 2.99 -18.68
N ARG A 112 2.37 1.68 -18.50
CA ARG A 112 2.74 0.64 -19.48
C ARG A 112 1.68 0.38 -20.54
N LYS A 113 0.58 1.14 -20.56
CA LYS A 113 -0.55 0.94 -21.47
C LYS A 113 -1.07 -0.50 -21.44
N GLY A 114 -1.05 -1.14 -20.26
CA GLY A 114 -1.49 -2.53 -20.05
C GLY A 114 -0.69 -3.57 -20.84
N LEU A 115 0.58 -3.30 -21.15
CA LEU A 115 1.48 -4.25 -21.80
C LEU A 115 2.21 -5.12 -20.78
N GLY A 116 2.43 -6.39 -21.13
CA GLY A 116 3.15 -7.38 -20.33
C GLY A 116 2.41 -7.85 -19.07
N VAL A 117 3.12 -8.52 -18.18
CA VAL A 117 2.57 -9.03 -16.92
C VAL A 117 2.31 -7.90 -15.93
N ASP A 118 1.27 -8.07 -15.10
CA ASP A 118 0.97 -7.13 -14.03
C ASP A 118 2.12 -7.08 -13.02
N VAL A 119 2.50 -5.86 -12.63
CA VAL A 119 3.45 -5.65 -11.54
C VAL A 119 2.67 -5.76 -10.24
N VAL A 120 3.03 -6.75 -9.41
CA VAL A 120 2.48 -6.90 -8.06
C VAL A 120 3.59 -6.61 -7.08
N LEU A 121 3.41 -5.57 -6.26
CA LEU A 121 4.40 -5.14 -5.27
C LEU A 121 4.26 -5.96 -3.98
N SER A 122 5.39 -6.28 -3.35
CA SER A 122 5.43 -7.07 -2.13
C SER A 122 4.96 -6.26 -0.92
N VAL A 123 3.76 -6.60 -0.42
CA VAL A 123 3.28 -6.10 0.88
C VAL A 123 4.15 -6.65 2.00
N GLN A 124 4.63 -7.89 1.88
CA GLN A 124 5.43 -8.51 2.92
C GLN A 124 6.75 -7.78 3.14
N ALA A 125 7.46 -7.40 2.07
CA ALA A 125 8.71 -6.64 2.19
C ALA A 125 8.50 -5.34 2.99
N VAL A 126 7.39 -4.64 2.73
CA VAL A 126 7.01 -3.43 3.50
C VAL A 126 6.76 -3.78 4.98
N LEU A 127 5.99 -4.83 5.27
CA LEU A 127 5.70 -5.25 6.65
C LEU A 127 6.94 -5.78 7.40
N SER A 128 7.89 -6.36 6.67
CA SER A 128 9.13 -6.89 7.23
C SER A 128 10.11 -5.79 7.60
N CYS A 129 10.14 -4.73 6.79
CA CYS A 129 11.15 -3.69 6.91
C CYS A 129 10.62 -2.36 7.41
N SER A 130 9.35 -2.30 7.82
CA SER A 130 8.76 -1.08 8.32
C SER A 130 9.46 -0.58 9.60
N ALA A 131 9.85 -1.46 10.53
CA ALA A 131 10.44 -1.03 11.81
C ALA A 131 11.95 -0.66 11.76
N GLY A 132 12.59 -0.65 10.59
CA GLY A 132 14.02 -0.34 10.41
C GLY A 132 14.96 -1.56 10.54
N GLY A 133 16.25 -1.40 10.20
CA GLY A 133 17.25 -2.48 10.24
C GLY A 133 18.50 -2.25 9.39
N ILE A 134 19.46 -3.18 9.45
CA ILE A 134 20.89 -2.98 9.11
C ILE A 134 21.20 -2.89 7.59
N SER A 135 20.21 -2.78 6.68
CA SER A 135 20.42 -2.48 5.24
C SER A 135 19.10 -2.41 4.44
N PRO A 136 19.01 -1.84 3.20
CA PRO A 136 19.84 -0.84 2.50
C PRO A 136 19.23 0.57 2.52
N LEU A 137 18.22 0.77 3.35
CA LEU A 137 17.38 1.97 3.34
C LEU A 137 16.95 2.27 4.77
N ASP A 138 17.91 2.39 5.68
CA ASP A 138 17.68 2.63 7.10
C ASP A 138 17.03 4.02 7.31
N VAL A 139 15.78 4.12 6.87
CA VAL A 139 14.94 5.29 6.80
C VAL A 139 14.06 5.21 8.02
N ALA A 140 14.42 6.01 9.02
CA ALA A 140 13.65 6.12 10.25
C ALA A 140 12.18 6.48 9.97
N GLY A 141 11.30 5.97 10.84
CA GLY A 141 9.86 6.14 10.79
C GLY A 141 9.20 4.96 10.07
N ALA A 142 8.71 3.96 10.78
CA ALA A 142 7.93 2.90 10.15
C ALA A 142 6.64 3.46 9.54
N PRO A 143 6.17 3.01 8.36
CA PRO A 143 4.87 3.42 7.85
C PRO A 143 3.69 2.61 8.43
N GLY A 144 3.97 1.53 9.17
CA GLY A 144 2.94 0.69 9.79
C GLY A 144 3.38 -0.72 10.11
N SER A 145 2.44 -1.55 10.53
CA SER A 145 2.60 -3.00 10.80
C SER A 145 1.28 -3.74 10.56
N CYS A 146 1.17 -5.00 11.02
CA CYS A 146 -0.11 -5.71 11.09
C CYS A 146 -1.10 -5.13 12.13
N TRP A 147 -0.67 -4.15 12.92
CA TRP A 147 -1.51 -3.42 13.88
C TRP A 147 -1.99 -2.07 13.34
N GLY A 148 -1.84 -1.86 12.04
CA GLY A 148 -2.21 -0.65 11.35
C GLY A 148 -1.02 0.20 10.93
N GLY A 149 -1.33 1.20 10.10
CA GLY A 149 -0.35 2.05 9.45
C GLY A 149 -1.00 3.23 8.74
N SER A 150 -0.25 3.89 7.87
CA SER A 150 -0.76 5.03 7.10
C SER A 150 -0.33 4.97 5.64
N PRO A 151 -1.27 5.10 4.68
CA PRO A 151 -0.92 5.27 3.27
C PRO A 151 -0.03 6.51 3.03
N THR A 152 -0.30 7.62 3.72
CA THR A 152 0.54 8.83 3.69
C THR A 152 1.98 8.53 4.13
N ALA A 153 2.14 7.82 5.25
CA ALA A 153 3.47 7.43 5.75
C ALA A 153 4.17 6.51 4.75
N LEU A 154 3.45 5.53 4.18
CA LEU A 154 4.01 4.60 3.21
C LEU A 154 4.53 5.32 1.96
N HIS A 155 3.77 6.24 1.39
CA HIS A 155 4.23 6.98 0.22
C HIS A 155 5.46 7.85 0.51
N GLN A 156 5.48 8.54 1.66
CA GLN A 156 6.66 9.31 2.10
C GLN A 156 7.87 8.40 2.32
N TRP A 157 7.66 7.24 2.95
CA TRP A 157 8.71 6.26 3.20
C TRP A 157 9.29 5.71 1.88
N MET A 158 8.43 5.32 0.94
CA MET A 158 8.82 4.87 -0.39
C MET A 158 9.57 5.96 -1.18
N MET A 159 9.16 7.23 -1.05
CA MET A 159 9.86 8.36 -1.66
C MET A 159 11.25 8.54 -1.07
N ARG A 160 11.39 8.57 0.27
CA ARG A 160 12.69 8.66 0.95
C ARG A 160 13.63 7.53 0.53
N ILE A 161 13.09 6.32 0.37
CA ILE A 161 13.82 5.16 -0.15
C ILE A 161 14.33 5.41 -1.57
N SER A 162 13.43 5.88 -2.42
CA SER A 162 13.71 6.14 -3.82
C SER A 162 14.79 7.22 -3.94
N GLU A 163 14.67 8.33 -3.22
CA GLU A 163 15.65 9.43 -3.25
C GLU A 163 17.03 9.02 -2.73
N ARG A 164 17.09 8.33 -1.57
CA ARG A 164 18.37 7.89 -0.98
C ARG A 164 19.16 6.96 -1.89
N SER A 165 18.46 6.16 -2.68
CA SER A 165 19.08 5.24 -3.64
C SER A 165 19.25 5.85 -5.04
N ASN A 166 18.97 7.15 -5.23
CA ASN A 166 18.91 7.79 -6.53
C ASN A 166 18.02 7.02 -7.54
N PHE A 167 16.86 6.61 -7.07
CA PHE A 167 15.81 5.87 -7.79
C PHE A 167 16.25 4.50 -8.33
N THR A 168 17.21 3.85 -7.66
CA THR A 168 17.66 2.49 -8.01
C THR A 168 17.02 1.41 -7.13
N VAL A 169 16.56 1.77 -5.93
CA VAL A 169 15.91 0.86 -4.99
C VAL A 169 14.50 1.36 -4.67
N GLY A 170 13.53 0.46 -4.79
CA GLY A 170 12.13 0.69 -4.46
C GLY A 170 11.51 -0.56 -3.83
N VAL A 171 10.17 -0.62 -3.81
CA VAL A 171 9.44 -1.78 -3.28
C VAL A 171 9.61 -2.95 -4.26
N PRO A 172 10.08 -4.12 -3.79
CA PRO A 172 10.30 -5.27 -4.64
C PRO A 172 8.98 -5.91 -5.09
N TYR A 173 9.05 -6.79 -6.07
CA TYR A 173 7.87 -7.51 -6.54
C TYR A 173 7.49 -8.63 -5.57
N GLU A 174 6.23 -9.06 -5.60
CA GLU A 174 5.67 -10.06 -4.69
C GLU A 174 6.51 -11.35 -4.64
N THR A 175 7.12 -11.74 -5.76
CA THR A 175 7.98 -12.94 -5.86
C THR A 175 9.22 -12.86 -4.99
N SER A 176 9.71 -11.67 -4.68
CA SER A 176 10.88 -11.46 -3.81
C SER A 176 10.58 -11.74 -2.34
N SER A 177 9.35 -11.50 -1.90
CA SER A 177 8.90 -11.70 -0.53
C SER A 177 7.38 -11.90 -0.53
N PRO A 178 6.91 -13.16 -0.66
CA PRO A 178 5.48 -13.47 -0.71
C PRO A 178 4.76 -13.12 0.59
N TYR A 179 3.49 -12.72 0.50
CA TYR A 179 2.67 -12.35 1.64
C TYR A 179 2.47 -13.49 2.66
N MET A 180 2.81 -13.21 3.92
CA MET A 180 2.67 -14.15 5.05
C MET A 180 1.71 -13.63 6.13
N ALA A 181 1.20 -12.40 5.99
CA ALA A 181 0.41 -11.71 7.01
C ALA A 181 1.16 -11.62 8.36
N CYS A 182 2.45 -11.29 8.31
CA CYS A 182 3.32 -11.11 9.47
C CYS A 182 4.02 -9.74 9.42
N SER A 183 4.29 -9.18 10.58
CA SER A 183 5.17 -8.01 10.77
C SER A 183 6.04 -8.23 12.01
N GLN A 184 7.14 -7.49 12.14
CA GLN A 184 8.05 -7.63 13.29
C GLN A 184 7.34 -7.40 14.64
N LYS A 185 7.65 -8.23 15.65
CA LYS A 185 7.19 -8.05 17.03
C LYS A 185 7.70 -6.74 17.66
N SER A 186 8.87 -6.25 17.25
CA SER A 186 9.43 -4.95 17.68
C SER A 186 8.55 -3.76 17.28
N ALA A 187 7.70 -3.89 16.26
CA ALA A 187 6.67 -2.90 15.95
C ALA A 187 5.52 -2.88 16.98
N MET A 188 5.46 -3.84 17.92
CA MET A 188 4.55 -3.83 19.07
C MET A 188 5.08 -3.00 20.25
N VAL A 189 6.41 -2.79 20.35
CA VAL A 189 7.05 -2.23 21.56
C VAL A 189 6.90 -0.71 21.66
N LEU A 190 6.53 -0.01 20.58
CA LEU A 190 6.17 1.43 20.63
C LEU A 190 4.76 1.69 21.21
N TRP A 191 4.03 0.66 21.64
CA TRP A 191 2.59 0.72 21.92
C TRP A 191 2.18 0.13 23.27
N GLU A 192 3.12 -0.04 24.20
CA GLU A 192 2.89 -0.80 25.44
C GLU A 192 2.00 -0.07 26.47
N GLU A 193 1.68 1.22 26.29
CA GLU A 193 0.91 1.97 27.30
C GLU A 193 -0.64 1.90 27.16
N GLN A 194 -1.22 1.37 26.08
CA GLN A 194 -2.69 1.47 25.88
C GLN A 194 -3.47 0.17 25.60
N TYR A 195 -2.81 -0.96 25.35
CA TYR A 195 -3.51 -2.23 25.03
C TYR A 195 -2.93 -3.43 25.78
N THR A 196 -2.91 -3.38 27.11
CA THR A 196 -2.35 -4.44 27.98
C THR A 196 -3.12 -5.77 27.96
N ASN A 197 -4.28 -5.85 27.29
CA ASN A 197 -5.17 -7.02 27.37
C ASN A 197 -5.55 -7.65 26.01
N VAL A 198 -4.83 -7.33 24.92
CA VAL A 198 -5.08 -7.95 23.61
C VAL A 198 -3.84 -8.70 23.12
N THR A 199 -3.67 -9.93 23.62
CA THR A 199 -2.73 -10.89 23.02
C THR A 199 -3.39 -11.50 21.78
N PHE A 200 -3.28 -10.85 20.62
CA PHE A 200 -3.44 -11.63 19.38
C PHE A 200 -2.22 -12.54 19.29
N LYS A 201 -2.44 -13.83 19.53
CA LYS A 201 -1.43 -14.85 19.30
C LYS A 201 -1.18 -14.90 17.79
N GLN A 202 -0.12 -14.24 17.33
CA GLN A 202 0.37 -14.41 15.97
C GLN A 202 0.67 -15.89 15.78
N SER A 203 0.37 -16.47 14.60
CA SER A 203 0.63 -17.90 14.39
C SER A 203 2.13 -18.20 14.50
N ALA A 204 2.46 -19.48 14.68
CA ALA A 204 3.84 -19.96 14.67
C ALA A 204 4.62 -19.54 13.40
N VAL A 205 3.93 -19.22 12.30
CA VAL A 205 4.53 -18.69 11.07
C VAL A 205 5.23 -17.35 11.29
N CYS A 206 4.72 -16.50 12.19
CA CYS A 206 5.34 -15.22 12.51
C CYS A 206 6.37 -15.30 13.65
N ASP A 207 6.48 -16.44 14.36
CA ASP A 207 7.50 -16.61 15.40
C ASP A 207 8.91 -16.79 14.81
N ALA A 208 9.01 -17.22 13.56
CA ALA A 208 10.27 -17.32 12.81
C ALA A 208 10.74 -15.97 12.21
N PHE A 209 10.04 -14.87 12.51
CA PHE A 209 10.30 -13.59 11.88
C PHE A 209 11.52 -12.88 12.49
N ASN A 210 12.46 -12.49 11.64
CA ASN A 210 13.65 -11.74 12.06
C ASN A 210 13.25 -10.32 12.52
N PRO A 211 13.62 -9.90 13.75
CA PRO A 211 13.30 -8.56 14.26
C PRO A 211 14.13 -7.44 13.65
N GLN A 212 15.06 -7.72 12.73
CA GLN A 212 15.80 -6.70 11.98
C GLN A 212 15.58 -6.85 10.48
N CYS A 213 15.26 -5.75 9.79
CA CYS A 213 15.22 -5.73 8.34
C CYS A 213 16.62 -6.03 7.78
N SER A 214 16.69 -7.00 6.86
CA SER A 214 17.88 -7.29 6.07
C SER A 214 17.51 -7.39 4.58
N TYR A 215 18.53 -7.49 3.72
CA TYR A 215 18.30 -7.81 2.31
C TYR A 215 17.44 -9.06 2.12
N PHE A 216 17.57 -10.05 3.01
CA PHE A 216 16.79 -11.28 2.97
C PHE A 216 15.29 -11.06 3.20
N ASP A 217 14.95 -10.14 4.10
CA ASP A 217 13.57 -9.81 4.44
C ASP A 217 12.91 -8.93 3.38
N TRP A 218 13.73 -8.11 2.71
CA TRP A 218 13.33 -7.26 1.59
C TRP A 218 13.13 -8.08 0.31
N SER A 219 14.12 -8.85 -0.09
CA SER A 219 14.12 -9.60 -1.35
C SER A 219 15.04 -10.81 -1.27
N ARG A 220 14.51 -12.02 -1.43
CA ARG A 220 15.29 -13.25 -1.32
C ARG A 220 15.05 -14.23 -2.45
N THR A 221 15.99 -15.15 -2.62
CA THR A 221 15.87 -16.37 -3.40
C THR A 221 16.41 -17.57 -2.60
N CYS A 222 15.97 -18.77 -2.95
CA CYS A 222 16.42 -20.04 -2.39
C CYS A 222 16.66 -21.01 -3.54
N ASN A 223 17.84 -21.60 -3.64
CA ASN A 223 18.15 -22.54 -4.73
C ASN A 223 17.53 -23.93 -4.51
N THR A 224 17.56 -24.45 -3.28
CA THR A 224 16.99 -25.75 -2.92
C THR A 224 16.80 -25.87 -1.41
N PHE A 225 16.39 -27.05 -0.95
CA PHE A 225 16.16 -27.35 0.46
C PHE A 225 17.48 -27.43 1.26
N PRO A 226 17.53 -26.95 2.51
CA PRO A 226 18.71 -27.06 3.37
C PRO A 226 19.24 -28.49 3.52
N GLU A 227 18.35 -29.49 3.57
CA GLU A 227 18.70 -30.91 3.67
C GLU A 227 19.44 -31.43 2.43
N ARG A 228 19.37 -30.70 1.30
CA ARG A 228 20.09 -31.00 0.06
C ARG A 228 21.29 -30.07 -0.15
N GLY A 229 21.74 -29.37 0.90
CA GLY A 229 22.82 -28.39 0.82
C GLY A 229 22.41 -27.05 0.23
N GLY A 230 21.11 -26.78 0.12
CA GLY A 230 20.58 -25.51 -0.36
C GLY A 230 20.72 -24.39 0.66
N SER A 231 20.68 -23.16 0.14
CA SER A 231 20.69 -21.95 0.94
C SER A 231 19.72 -20.93 0.35
N CYS A 232 19.32 -20.00 1.21
CA CYS A 232 18.56 -18.83 0.79
C CYS A 232 19.42 -17.59 1.03
N VAL A 233 19.39 -16.64 0.09
CA VAL A 233 20.20 -15.41 0.16
C VAL A 233 19.33 -14.18 -0.08
N GLY A 234 19.73 -13.07 0.55
CA GLY A 234 19.17 -11.75 0.29
C GLY A 234 19.78 -11.13 -0.97
N MET A 235 18.94 -10.55 -1.82
CA MET A 235 19.31 -9.96 -3.09
C MET A 235 19.47 -8.44 -2.95
N SER A 236 20.57 -7.90 -3.46
CA SER A 236 20.83 -6.46 -3.59
C SER A 236 20.35 -5.87 -4.93
N GLN A 237 20.07 -6.74 -5.90
CA GLN A 237 19.55 -6.40 -7.21
C GLN A 237 18.31 -7.26 -7.44
N PHE A 238 17.18 -6.63 -7.75
CA PHE A 238 15.89 -7.31 -7.85
C PHE A 238 14.88 -6.44 -8.60
N PRO A 239 13.84 -7.06 -9.21
CA PRO A 239 12.71 -6.33 -9.77
C PRO A 239 12.01 -5.48 -8.71
N ASN A 240 11.88 -4.17 -8.95
CA ASN A 240 11.25 -3.25 -8.02
C ASN A 240 10.51 -2.10 -8.72
N ALA A 241 9.79 -1.31 -7.94
CA ALA A 241 9.24 -0.04 -8.38
C ALA A 241 9.50 1.06 -7.34
N THR A 242 9.96 2.22 -7.83
CA THR A 242 10.21 3.40 -7.01
C THR A 242 9.03 4.38 -7.09
N VAL A 243 9.00 5.36 -6.20
CA VAL A 243 8.05 6.49 -6.22
C VAL A 243 8.83 7.77 -6.49
N LYS A 244 8.32 8.63 -7.38
CA LYS A 244 8.97 9.92 -7.71
C LYS A 244 8.19 11.16 -7.29
N ALA A 245 6.94 10.99 -6.89
CA ALA A 245 6.12 12.03 -6.29
C ALA A 245 5.00 11.37 -5.50
N HIS A 246 4.50 12.08 -4.49
CA HIS A 246 3.31 11.70 -3.76
C HIS A 246 2.59 12.95 -3.27
N GLY A 247 1.35 12.77 -2.86
CA GLY A 247 0.59 13.84 -2.25
C GLY A 247 -0.79 13.38 -1.80
N ASN A 248 -1.59 14.37 -1.44
CA ASN A 248 -2.91 14.17 -0.85
C ASN A 248 -3.99 14.78 -1.72
N VAL A 249 -5.19 14.22 -1.60
CA VAL A 249 -6.39 14.74 -2.26
C VAL A 249 -7.59 14.54 -1.35
N GLN A 250 -8.52 15.50 -1.35
CA GLN A 250 -9.73 15.46 -0.53
C GLN A 250 -10.92 15.97 -1.34
N GLY A 251 -12.10 15.40 -1.10
CA GLY A 251 -13.35 15.78 -1.73
C GLY A 251 -13.53 15.21 -3.13
N ALA A 252 -14.79 14.89 -3.47
CA ALA A 252 -15.13 14.20 -4.71
C ALA A 252 -14.49 14.80 -5.97
N HIS A 253 -14.56 16.11 -6.14
CA HIS A 253 -14.10 16.73 -7.37
C HIS A 253 -12.59 16.60 -7.59
N ALA A 254 -11.79 16.76 -6.53
CA ALA A 254 -10.35 16.62 -6.62
C ALA A 254 -9.95 15.13 -6.78
N MET A 255 -10.62 14.22 -6.08
CA MET A 255 -10.44 12.77 -6.25
C MET A 255 -10.72 12.33 -7.68
N MET A 256 -11.87 12.72 -8.26
CA MET A 256 -12.21 12.38 -9.64
C MET A 256 -11.12 12.83 -10.62
N ARG A 257 -10.58 14.04 -10.44
CA ARG A 257 -9.50 14.54 -11.30
C ARG A 257 -8.20 13.79 -11.16
N GLU A 258 -7.80 13.49 -9.93
CA GLU A 258 -6.58 12.71 -9.68
C GLU A 258 -6.71 11.33 -10.31
N ILE A 259 -7.83 10.66 -10.08
CA ILE A 259 -8.13 9.35 -10.64
C ILE A 259 -8.11 9.41 -12.16
N TYR A 260 -8.88 10.32 -12.78
CA TYR A 260 -8.97 10.42 -14.24
C TYR A 260 -7.61 10.67 -14.91
N ARG A 261 -6.81 11.55 -14.31
CA ARG A 261 -5.54 11.99 -14.91
C ARG A 261 -4.41 11.00 -14.70
N ARG A 262 -4.32 10.39 -13.52
CA ARG A 262 -3.12 9.67 -13.08
C ARG A 262 -3.35 8.24 -12.61
N GLY A 263 -4.60 7.78 -12.53
CA GLY A 263 -4.91 6.42 -12.08
C GLY A 263 -5.41 6.35 -10.63
N PRO A 264 -5.74 5.13 -10.16
CA PRO A 264 -6.35 4.90 -8.85
C PRO A 264 -5.59 5.56 -7.69
N ILE A 265 -6.35 5.92 -6.64
CA ILE A 265 -5.84 6.50 -5.39
C ILE A 265 -6.14 5.56 -4.22
N VAL A 266 -5.59 5.86 -3.05
CA VAL A 266 -5.94 5.21 -1.78
C VAL A 266 -6.70 6.20 -0.91
N CYS A 267 -7.76 5.75 -0.25
CA CYS A 267 -8.57 6.58 0.64
C CYS A 267 -8.87 5.86 1.95
N GLY A 268 -8.91 6.62 3.03
CA GLY A 268 -9.47 6.19 4.30
C GLY A 268 -10.98 6.03 4.20
N ILE A 269 -11.55 5.05 4.92
CA ILE A 269 -12.98 4.78 4.97
C ILE A 269 -13.38 4.23 6.34
N ASP A 270 -14.63 4.44 6.75
CA ASP A 270 -15.25 3.64 7.82
C ASP A 270 -15.71 2.29 7.25
N ALA A 271 -15.01 1.22 7.62
CA ALA A 271 -15.31 -0.13 7.17
C ALA A 271 -16.49 -0.79 7.91
N HIS A 272 -17.02 -0.21 9.01
CA HIS A 272 -18.10 -0.86 9.76
C HIS A 272 -19.33 -1.17 8.90
N PRO A 273 -19.82 -0.25 8.04
CA PRO A 273 -20.97 -0.54 7.18
C PRO A 273 -20.67 -1.55 6.06
N LEU A 274 -19.39 -1.85 5.82
CA LEU A 274 -18.92 -2.73 4.75
C LEU A 274 -18.69 -4.18 5.19
N LEU A 275 -18.73 -4.48 6.50
CA LEU A 275 -18.41 -5.82 7.03
C LEU A 275 -19.25 -6.94 6.40
N ASN A 276 -20.54 -6.69 6.18
CA ASN A 276 -21.49 -7.65 5.61
C ASN A 276 -21.95 -7.27 4.19
N TYR A 277 -21.20 -6.39 3.52
CA TYR A 277 -21.54 -5.95 2.16
C TYR A 277 -21.41 -7.11 1.16
N THR A 278 -22.45 -7.29 0.35
CA THR A 278 -22.52 -8.33 -0.70
C THR A 278 -22.87 -7.76 -2.08
N GLY A 279 -23.25 -6.48 -2.17
CA GLY A 279 -23.58 -5.81 -3.42
C GLY A 279 -24.45 -4.56 -3.21
N GLY A 280 -24.65 -3.79 -4.28
CA GLY A 280 -25.42 -2.54 -4.25
C GLY A 280 -24.54 -1.31 -3.98
N VAL A 281 -25.15 -0.14 -3.80
CA VAL A 281 -24.41 1.09 -3.43
C VAL A 281 -24.44 1.26 -1.92
N ALA A 282 -23.30 1.04 -1.27
CA ALA A 282 -23.14 1.26 0.17
C ALA A 282 -23.19 2.77 0.51
N GLY A 283 -23.91 3.13 1.57
CA GLY A 283 -24.10 4.52 1.99
C GLY A 283 -24.07 4.72 3.51
N GLY A 284 -24.39 5.93 3.97
CA GLY A 284 -24.38 6.33 5.37
C GLY A 284 -23.20 7.26 5.72
N GLU A 285 -23.29 7.99 6.83
CA GLU A 285 -22.35 9.06 7.16
C GLU A 285 -20.95 8.55 7.60
N GLY A 286 -20.86 7.31 8.08
CA GLY A 286 -19.62 6.75 8.67
C GLY A 286 -19.30 7.38 10.03
N ARG A 287 -18.67 6.61 10.92
CA ARG A 287 -18.35 7.04 12.28
C ARG A 287 -16.95 7.66 12.35
N TRP A 288 -15.93 6.92 11.94
CA TRP A 288 -14.55 7.37 11.83
C TRP A 288 -13.78 6.49 10.83
N ILE A 289 -12.72 7.03 10.24
CA ILE A 289 -11.84 6.27 9.34
C ILE A 289 -11.09 5.22 10.17
N ASN A 290 -11.22 3.95 9.77
CA ASN A 290 -10.56 2.83 10.44
C ASN A 290 -9.94 1.81 9.48
N HIS A 291 -10.05 2.08 8.17
CA HIS A 291 -9.61 1.20 7.11
C HIS A 291 -9.18 2.01 5.89
N ALA A 292 -8.38 1.42 5.00
CA ALA A 292 -7.97 2.03 3.74
C ALA A 292 -8.28 1.13 2.55
N ILE A 293 -8.80 1.74 1.49
CA ILE A 293 -9.21 1.09 0.25
C ILE A 293 -8.60 1.82 -0.95
N SER A 294 -8.66 1.21 -2.15
CA SER A 294 -8.28 1.92 -3.38
C SER A 294 -9.52 2.36 -4.15
N VAL A 295 -9.54 3.61 -4.63
CA VAL A 295 -10.63 4.14 -5.47
C VAL A 295 -10.13 4.22 -6.92
N ALA A 296 -10.76 3.46 -7.81
CA ALA A 296 -10.32 3.31 -9.20
C ALA A 296 -11.22 4.02 -10.22
N GLY A 297 -12.32 4.64 -9.78
CA GLY A 297 -13.30 5.25 -10.66
C GLY A 297 -14.57 5.67 -9.95
N TRP A 298 -15.57 6.07 -10.73
CA TRP A 298 -16.91 6.41 -10.28
C TRP A 298 -17.95 6.03 -11.34
N GLY A 299 -19.20 5.86 -10.90
CA GLY A 299 -20.33 5.58 -11.77
C GLY A 299 -21.60 6.29 -11.30
N VAL A 300 -22.68 6.08 -12.04
CA VAL A 300 -24.02 6.53 -11.66
C VAL A 300 -24.92 5.31 -11.60
N ASP A 301 -25.52 5.10 -10.43
CA ASP A 301 -26.61 4.16 -10.24
C ASP A 301 -27.94 4.88 -10.52
N PRO A 302 -28.91 4.25 -11.22
CA PRO A 302 -30.18 4.90 -11.57
C PRO A 302 -31.03 5.31 -10.36
N VAL A 303 -30.84 4.65 -9.21
CA VAL A 303 -31.63 4.87 -7.99
C VAL A 303 -30.80 5.62 -6.95
N GLU A 304 -29.57 5.16 -6.72
CA GLU A 304 -28.74 5.66 -5.62
C GLU A 304 -27.89 6.87 -6.00
N GLY A 305 -27.80 7.19 -7.29
CA GLY A 305 -27.01 8.29 -7.82
C GLY A 305 -25.52 7.94 -7.92
N LYS A 306 -24.66 8.94 -7.74
CA LYS A 306 -23.21 8.79 -7.94
C LYS A 306 -22.57 7.89 -6.88
N TYR A 307 -21.68 7.01 -7.32
CA TYR A 307 -20.92 6.13 -6.45
C TYR A 307 -19.46 6.01 -6.91
N TRP A 308 -18.57 5.71 -5.97
CA TRP A 308 -17.17 5.36 -6.16
C TRP A 308 -17.02 3.87 -6.45
N HIS A 309 -16.15 3.52 -7.39
CA HIS A 309 -15.69 2.13 -7.60
C HIS A 309 -14.48 1.87 -6.71
N VAL A 310 -14.66 1.01 -5.71
CA VAL A 310 -13.73 0.82 -4.60
C VAL A 310 -13.19 -0.61 -4.56
N ARG A 311 -11.86 -0.78 -4.61
CA ARG A 311 -11.18 -2.06 -4.37
C ARG A 311 -10.94 -2.23 -2.88
N ASN A 312 -11.37 -3.37 -2.35
CA ASN A 312 -11.04 -3.80 -1.00
C ASN A 312 -9.91 -4.85 -1.01
N SER A 313 -9.33 -5.14 0.15
CA SER A 313 -8.25 -6.10 0.36
C SER A 313 -8.69 -7.31 1.18
N TRP A 314 -9.96 -7.74 1.05
CA TRP A 314 -10.55 -8.86 1.79
C TRP A 314 -10.79 -10.10 0.93
N GLY A 315 -10.21 -10.15 -0.27
CA GLY A 315 -10.38 -11.25 -1.22
C GLY A 315 -11.65 -11.14 -2.08
N GLU A 316 -11.67 -11.91 -3.17
CA GLU A 316 -12.73 -11.83 -4.19
C GLU A 316 -14.09 -12.36 -3.73
N TYR A 317 -14.11 -13.17 -2.67
CA TYR A 317 -15.35 -13.69 -2.09
C TYR A 317 -16.17 -12.62 -1.36
N TRP A 318 -15.57 -11.46 -1.07
CA TRP A 318 -16.25 -10.37 -0.38
C TRP A 318 -16.81 -9.35 -1.39
N GLY A 319 -18.02 -8.85 -1.15
CA GLY A 319 -18.64 -7.83 -1.98
C GLY A 319 -18.85 -8.25 -3.43
N GLU A 320 -18.60 -7.32 -4.35
CA GLU A 320 -18.75 -7.50 -5.79
C GLU A 320 -17.39 -7.92 -6.38
N LEU A 321 -17.03 -9.21 -6.22
CA LEU A 321 -15.72 -9.76 -6.65
C LEU A 321 -14.51 -9.05 -5.99
N GLY A 322 -14.60 -8.73 -4.70
CA GLY A 322 -13.58 -7.98 -3.96
C GLY A 322 -13.73 -6.46 -4.03
N TRP A 323 -14.74 -5.96 -4.74
CA TRP A 323 -15.04 -4.54 -4.92
C TRP A 323 -16.32 -4.13 -4.20
N ALA A 324 -16.49 -2.83 -4.05
CA ALA A 324 -17.73 -2.23 -3.60
C ALA A 324 -18.04 -0.95 -4.39
N ARG A 325 -19.33 -0.65 -4.48
CA ARG A 325 -19.83 0.66 -4.89
C ARG A 325 -20.18 1.45 -3.64
N VAL A 326 -19.56 2.62 -3.45
CA VAL A 326 -19.77 3.47 -2.26
C VAL A 326 -20.33 4.82 -2.68
N LYS A 327 -21.46 5.23 -2.12
CA LYS A 327 -22.13 6.50 -2.44
C LYS A 327 -21.19 7.69 -2.22
N PHE A 328 -21.31 8.70 -3.09
CA PHE A 328 -20.60 9.97 -2.88
C PHE A 328 -21.00 10.60 -1.52
N GLY A 329 -20.03 11.16 -0.82
CA GLY A 329 -20.19 11.73 0.52
C GLY A 329 -20.43 10.72 1.65
N ALA A 330 -20.38 9.42 1.39
CA ALA A 330 -20.64 8.39 2.39
C ALA A 330 -19.34 7.82 3.01
N LEU A 331 -19.49 7.24 4.19
CA LEU A 331 -18.47 6.43 4.87
C LEU A 331 -17.12 7.14 5.08
N LYS A 332 -17.11 8.48 5.05
CA LYS A 332 -15.90 9.31 5.15
C LYS A 332 -14.87 9.09 4.04
N ILE A 333 -15.25 8.39 2.95
CA ILE A 333 -14.34 7.99 1.87
C ILE A 333 -13.64 9.16 1.17
N GLU A 334 -14.23 10.36 1.26
CA GLU A 334 -13.73 11.57 0.60
C GLU A 334 -12.91 12.48 1.52
N GLU A 335 -12.69 12.09 2.79
CA GLU A 335 -12.04 12.93 3.81
C GLU A 335 -10.51 12.90 3.73
N GLU A 336 -9.93 11.72 3.47
CA GLU A 336 -8.47 11.51 3.49
C GLU A 336 -8.06 10.53 2.38
N CYS A 337 -7.50 11.04 1.30
CA CYS A 337 -6.91 10.22 0.24
C CYS A 337 -5.47 10.61 -0.07
N ASP A 338 -4.70 9.64 -0.53
CA ASP A 338 -3.32 9.77 -0.95
C ASP A 338 -3.11 9.21 -2.36
N TRP A 339 -2.09 9.73 -3.02
CA TRP A 339 -1.63 9.23 -4.30
C TRP A 339 -0.11 9.18 -4.34
N ALA A 340 0.42 8.25 -5.12
CA ALA A 340 1.83 8.17 -5.47
C ALA A 340 2.01 8.06 -6.99
N GLU A 341 3.06 8.66 -7.51
CA GLU A 341 3.44 8.57 -8.92
C GLU A 341 4.62 7.60 -9.07
N PRO A 342 4.50 6.57 -9.93
CA PRO A 342 5.57 5.61 -10.14
C PRO A 342 6.79 6.27 -10.80
N GLY A 343 7.95 6.08 -10.18
CA GLY A 343 9.27 6.43 -10.71
C GLY A 343 9.76 5.38 -11.73
N PRO A 344 11.08 5.15 -11.81
CA PRO A 344 11.63 3.95 -12.43
C PRO A 344 11.08 2.66 -11.81
N PHE A 345 10.88 1.65 -12.65
CA PHE A 345 10.49 0.31 -12.24
C PHE A 345 11.07 -0.70 -13.23
N THR A 346 11.18 -1.95 -12.78
CA THR A 346 11.64 -3.06 -13.63
C THR A 346 10.54 -3.47 -14.62
N SER A 347 10.89 -3.62 -15.88
CA SER A 347 9.94 -4.12 -16.88
C SER A 347 10.70 -4.81 -18.01
N PRO A 348 10.04 -5.50 -18.95
CA PRO A 348 10.73 -6.05 -20.11
C PRO A 348 11.54 -5.00 -20.88
N GLU A 349 11.06 -3.76 -20.91
CA GLU A 349 11.72 -2.61 -21.56
C GLU A 349 12.83 -1.98 -20.71
N ASN A 350 12.89 -2.31 -19.41
CA ASN A 350 13.90 -1.86 -18.45
C ASN A 350 14.22 -3.00 -17.45
N PRO A 351 14.89 -4.07 -17.92
CA PRO A 351 15.05 -5.28 -17.11
C PRO A 351 16.05 -5.07 -15.98
N SER A 352 15.80 -5.69 -14.83
CA SER A 352 16.84 -5.90 -13.82
C SER A 352 17.86 -6.91 -14.36
N ALA A 353 19.10 -6.85 -13.86
CA ALA A 353 20.06 -7.91 -14.16
C ALA A 353 19.50 -9.26 -13.68
N PRO A 354 19.59 -10.34 -14.49
CA PRO A 354 19.09 -11.65 -14.09
C PRO A 354 19.91 -12.17 -12.92
N CYS A 355 19.24 -12.74 -11.92
CA CYS A 355 19.90 -13.43 -10.81
C CYS A 355 20.04 -14.92 -11.11
N ASP A 356 21.16 -15.50 -10.68
CA ASP A 356 21.35 -16.93 -10.64
C ASP A 356 20.37 -17.56 -9.63
N GLU A 357 20.05 -18.84 -9.79
CA GLU A 357 19.09 -19.53 -8.90
C GLU A 357 19.53 -19.48 -7.42
N ASP A 358 20.84 -19.55 -7.19
CA ASP A 358 21.47 -19.41 -5.88
C ASP A 358 21.70 -17.96 -5.44
N GLY A 359 21.38 -16.99 -6.29
CA GLY A 359 21.53 -15.56 -6.06
C GLY A 359 22.98 -15.07 -5.96
N ALA A 360 23.98 -15.90 -6.30
CA ALA A 360 25.40 -15.58 -6.09
C ALA A 360 25.84 -14.30 -6.81
N ASN A 361 25.27 -14.00 -7.97
CA ASN A 361 25.53 -12.77 -8.73
C ASN A 361 24.73 -11.54 -8.25
N CYS A 362 23.77 -11.72 -7.34
CA CYS A 362 22.87 -10.69 -6.84
C CYS A 362 23.04 -10.37 -5.36
N VAL A 363 23.93 -11.06 -4.65
CA VAL A 363 24.27 -10.72 -3.26
C VAL A 363 24.99 -9.35 -3.18
N PRO A 364 24.83 -8.60 -2.07
CA PRO A 364 25.58 -7.36 -1.87
C PRO A 364 27.10 -7.60 -1.96
N ARG A 365 27.82 -6.86 -2.82
CA ARG A 365 29.28 -6.94 -2.89
C ARG A 365 29.90 -6.29 -1.65
N GLY A 366 30.58 -7.09 -0.83
CA GLY A 366 31.34 -6.62 0.32
C GLY A 366 30.48 -6.41 1.57
N SER A 367 30.54 -7.36 2.51
CA SER A 367 30.16 -7.18 3.92
C SER A 367 31.14 -6.25 4.65
N GLY A 368 31.43 -5.09 4.05
CA GLY A 368 32.40 -4.10 4.48
C GLY A 368 32.22 -2.82 3.68
N GLY A 369 31.31 -1.95 4.15
CA GLY A 369 31.21 -0.52 3.83
C GLY A 369 31.49 -0.09 2.38
N GLY A 370 30.48 -0.10 1.53
CA GLY A 370 30.55 0.51 0.20
C GLY A 370 29.16 0.74 -0.38
N LEU A 371 28.71 1.99 -0.35
CA LEU A 371 27.47 2.48 -0.94
C LEU A 371 27.28 1.98 -2.38
N PHE A 372 26.02 1.73 -2.74
CA PHE A 372 25.55 1.47 -4.11
C PHE A 372 26.18 2.43 -5.13
N SER A 373 27.19 1.94 -5.84
CA SER A 373 27.71 2.54 -7.06
C SER A 373 27.49 1.54 -8.18
N ARG A 374 26.41 1.71 -8.94
CA ARG A 374 26.35 1.24 -10.33
C ARG A 374 26.83 2.39 -11.20
N THR A 375 28.13 2.52 -11.34
CA THR A 375 28.72 3.05 -12.57
C THR A 375 29.49 1.92 -13.23
N SER A 376 29.33 1.81 -14.56
CA SER A 376 29.88 0.81 -15.48
C SER A 376 29.39 -0.64 -15.32
N ASP A 377 28.30 -1.00 -16.02
CA ASP A 377 28.16 -2.32 -16.67
C ASP A 377 27.21 -2.26 -17.90
N ALA A 378 27.13 -1.10 -18.54
CA ALA A 378 26.42 -0.92 -19.83
C ALA A 378 27.21 -1.49 -21.02
N ALA A 379 28.41 -2.05 -20.82
CA ALA A 379 29.28 -2.52 -21.89
C ALA A 379 29.15 -4.01 -22.23
N PHE A 380 28.43 -4.81 -21.41
CA PHE A 380 28.41 -6.27 -21.61
C PHE A 380 27.26 -6.78 -22.51
N TRP A 381 26.22 -5.98 -22.76
CA TRP A 381 25.03 -6.40 -23.53
C TRP A 381 24.99 -5.92 -24.99
N ALA A 382 26.10 -5.38 -25.51
CA ALA A 382 26.21 -4.96 -26.92
C ALA A 382 26.86 -6.01 -27.84
N SER A 383 27.30 -7.17 -27.33
CA SER A 383 28.04 -8.17 -28.14
C SER A 383 27.26 -9.44 -28.51
N SER A 384 25.99 -9.59 -28.11
CA SER A 384 25.21 -10.82 -28.34
C SER A 384 24.03 -10.67 -29.32
N MET A 385 24.02 -9.61 -30.13
CA MET A 385 23.17 -9.53 -31.33
C MET A 385 24.02 -9.23 -32.56
N ARG A 386 24.55 -10.30 -33.16
CA ARG A 386 24.88 -10.42 -34.58
C ARG A 386 24.44 -11.78 -35.08
#